data_AF-A0A7V9FLR2-F1
#
_entry.id   AF-A0A7V9FLR2-F1
#
_cell.length_a   1.000
_cell.length_b   1.000
_cell.length_c   1.000
_cell.angle_alpha   90.00
_cell.angle_beta   90.00
_cell.angle_gamma   90.00
#
_symmetry.space_group_name_H-M   'P 1'
#
loop_
_entity.id
_entity.type
_entity.pdbx_description
1 polymer ?
#
loop_
_entity_poly.entity_id
_entity_poly.type
_entity_poly.pdbx_seq_one_letter_code
_entity_poly.pdbx_strand_id
1 'polypeptide(L)'
;MEEGRTGLHRYVKAFRELKRPSASLLERAVEVGPRRKGGLLLLPEIDALAALERFDELERENEELLDELELIGIALLAEERLGAPTPHEGLIPVEQLVRKHGFAGLLGE
;
A
#
# COMPACT_ATOMS: atom_id res chain seq x y z
N MET A 1 -20.42 10.66 32.60
CA MET A 1 -19.13 9.93 32.61
C MET A 1 -19.26 8.42 32.86
N GLU A 2 -20.46 7.87 33.06
CA GLU A 2 -20.72 6.42 33.05
C GLU A 2 -21.17 5.89 31.67
N GLU A 3 -21.62 6.76 30.75
CA GLU A 3 -22.34 6.36 29.52
C GLU A 3 -21.58 5.43 28.57
N GLY A 4 -20.26 5.60 28.41
CA GLY A 4 -19.46 4.76 27.49
C GLY A 4 -19.30 3.31 27.95
N ARG A 5 -19.19 3.06 29.27
CA ARG A 5 -19.12 1.71 29.83
C ARG A 5 -20.50 1.08 29.96
N THR A 6 -21.50 1.87 30.35
CA THR A 6 -22.89 1.40 30.52
C THR A 6 -23.61 1.20 29.18
N GLY A 7 -23.10 1.77 28.08
CA GLY A 7 -23.70 1.70 26.73
C GLY A 7 -23.03 0.73 25.76
N LEU A 8 -21.91 0.07 26.13
CA LEU A 8 -21.11 -0.76 25.21
C LEU A 8 -21.95 -1.81 24.46
N HIS A 9 -22.82 -2.50 25.18
CA HIS A 9 -23.73 -3.51 24.63
C HIS A 9 -24.69 -2.93 23.57
N ARG A 10 -25.11 -1.67 23.72
CA ARG A 10 -25.99 -1.00 22.75
C ARG A 10 -25.23 -0.68 21.47
N TYR A 11 -23.99 -0.19 21.58
CA TYR A 11 -23.14 0.08 20.43
C TYR A 11 -22.82 -1.21 19.67
N VAL A 12 -22.44 -2.28 20.38
CA VAL A 12 -22.20 -3.59 19.77
C VAL A 12 -23.44 -4.11 19.06
N LYS A 13 -24.63 -4.00 19.67
CA LYS A 13 -25.89 -4.40 19.03
C LYS A 13 -26.18 -3.57 17.77
N ALA A 14 -26.05 -2.25 17.86
CA ALA A 14 -26.25 -1.36 16.71
C ALA A 14 -25.25 -1.65 15.58
N PHE A 15 -23.99 -1.93 15.90
CA PHE A 15 -22.97 -2.29 14.92
C PHE A 15 -23.29 -3.60 14.19
N ARG A 16 -23.85 -4.60 14.89
CA ARG A 16 -24.25 -5.88 14.25
C ARG A 16 -25.42 -5.74 13.28
N GLU A 17 -26.24 -4.71 13.42
CA GLU A 17 -27.37 -4.45 12.53
C GLU A 17 -26.93 -3.80 11.21
N LEU A 18 -25.70 -3.26 11.15
CA LEU A 18 -25.15 -2.65 9.94
C LEU A 18 -24.89 -3.68 8.85
N LYS A 19 -25.27 -3.33 7.62
CA LYS A 19 -25.14 -4.18 6.42
C LYS A 19 -24.25 -3.59 5.34
N ARG A 20 -23.82 -2.33 5.51
CA ARG A 20 -22.96 -1.63 4.56
C ARG A 20 -21.90 -0.84 5.30
N PRO A 21 -20.68 -0.77 4.75
CA PRO A 21 -19.63 0.07 5.30
C PRO A 21 -19.99 1.55 5.16
N SER A 22 -19.40 2.38 6.02
CA SER A 22 -19.50 3.85 5.96
C SER A 22 -18.49 4.39 4.95
N ALA A 23 -18.57 5.69 4.67
CA ALA A 23 -17.59 6.34 3.81
C ALA A 23 -16.23 6.50 4.53
N SER A 24 -16.20 6.48 5.86
CA SER A 24 -14.96 6.53 6.64
C SER A 24 -15.07 5.80 7.97
N LEU A 25 -13.92 5.33 8.48
CA LEU A 25 -13.82 4.69 9.80
C LEU A 25 -14.28 5.61 10.94
N LEU A 26 -14.02 6.92 10.84
CA LEU A 26 -14.33 7.87 11.91
C LEU A 26 -15.81 8.25 11.98
N GLU A 27 -16.57 8.04 10.90
CA GLU A 27 -17.98 8.44 10.81
C GLU A 27 -18.86 7.76 11.86
N ARG A 28 -18.57 6.47 12.14
CA ARG A 28 -19.31 5.65 13.12
C ARG A 28 -18.47 5.26 14.33
N ALA A 29 -17.31 5.89 14.48
CA ALA A 29 -16.43 5.65 15.61
C ALA A 29 -17.05 6.17 16.91
N VAL A 30 -17.03 5.34 17.95
CA VAL A 30 -17.53 5.70 19.27
C VAL A 30 -16.37 5.71 20.26
N GLU A 31 -16.12 6.85 20.90
CA GLU A 31 -15.13 6.96 21.96
C GLU A 31 -15.70 6.41 23.27
N VAL A 32 -14.99 5.45 23.87
CA VAL A 32 -15.33 4.83 25.14
C VAL A 32 -14.27 5.17 26.18
N GLY A 33 -14.65 6.06 27.10
CA GLY A 33 -13.77 6.57 28.14
C GLY A 33 -12.93 7.78 27.70
N PRO A 34 -12.19 8.43 28.62
CA PRO A 34 -11.47 9.65 28.31
C PRO A 34 -10.16 9.41 27.53
N ARG A 35 -10.06 9.97 26.31
CA ARG A 35 -8.88 9.92 25.40
C ARG A 35 -7.50 10.02 26.05
N ARG A 36 -7.31 10.89 27.05
CA ARG A 36 -6.02 11.12 27.72
C ARG A 36 -5.70 10.16 28.87
N LYS A 37 -6.60 9.23 29.21
CA LYS A 37 -6.40 8.23 30.28
C LYS A 37 -6.68 6.79 29.80
N GLY A 38 -6.44 6.50 28.52
CA GLY A 38 -6.63 5.17 27.95
C GLY A 38 -8.06 4.89 27.46
N GLY A 39 -8.76 5.92 26.97
CA GLY A 39 -10.02 5.72 26.23
C GLY A 39 -9.80 4.90 24.95
N LEU A 40 -10.81 4.14 24.57
CA LEU A 40 -10.81 3.28 23.37
C LEU A 40 -11.69 3.88 22.29
N LEU A 41 -11.36 3.62 21.03
CA LEU A 41 -12.24 3.91 19.91
C LEU A 41 -12.88 2.58 19.46
N LEU A 42 -14.21 2.49 19.52
CA LEU A 42 -14.94 1.37 18.97
C LEU A 42 -15.36 1.67 17.54
N LEU A 43 -15.15 0.70 16.66
CA LEU A 43 -15.48 0.77 15.24
C LEU A 43 -16.38 -0.41 14.87
N PRO A 44 -17.33 -0.24 13.94
CA PRO A 44 -18.03 -1.37 13.35
C PRO A 44 -17.07 -2.29 12.60
N GLU A 45 -17.21 -3.60 12.79
CA GLU A 45 -16.38 -4.60 12.10
C GLU A 45 -16.45 -4.46 10.58
N ILE A 46 -17.64 -4.19 10.02
CA ILE A 46 -17.82 -3.99 8.58
C ILE A 46 -17.03 -2.80 8.03
N ASP A 47 -16.84 -1.75 8.84
CA ASP A 47 -16.07 -0.57 8.44
C ASP A 47 -14.57 -0.88 8.50
N ALA A 48 -14.13 -1.63 9.51
CA ALA A 48 -12.75 -2.08 9.63
C ALA A 48 -12.35 -3.02 8.48
N LEU A 49 -13.21 -3.97 8.11
CA LEU A 49 -12.98 -4.88 7.00
C LEU A 49 -12.91 -4.14 5.66
N ALA A 50 -13.85 -3.24 5.40
CA ALA A 50 -13.84 -2.43 4.17
C ALA A 50 -12.60 -1.54 4.07
N ALA A 51 -12.11 -1.00 5.21
CA ALA A 51 -10.87 -0.22 5.22
C ALA A 51 -9.64 -1.07 4.93
N LEU A 52 -9.59 -2.32 5.41
CA LEU A 52 -8.51 -3.26 5.09
C LEU A 52 -8.53 -3.65 3.61
N GLU A 53 -9.70 -3.98 3.06
CA GLU A 53 -9.85 -4.27 1.64
C GLU A 53 -9.37 -3.10 0.77
N ARG A 54 -9.76 -1.86 1.13
CA ARG A 54 -9.29 -0.68 0.39
C ARG A 54 -7.80 -0.44 0.56
N PHE A 55 -7.23 -0.80 1.70
CA PHE A 55 -5.79 -0.69 1.93
C PHE A 55 -5.02 -1.66 1.03
N ASP A 56 -5.45 -2.92 0.96
CA ASP A 56 -4.84 -3.92 0.07
C ASP A 56 -4.97 -3.52 -1.41
N GLU A 57 -6.09 -2.93 -1.82
CA GLU A 57 -6.24 -2.37 -3.18
C GLU A 57 -5.24 -1.24 -3.46
N LEU A 58 -5.11 -0.30 -2.52
CA LEU A 58 -4.19 0.81 -2.64
C LEU A 58 -2.73 0.37 -2.66
N GLU A 59 -2.37 -0.69 -1.92
CA GLU A 59 -1.03 -1.26 -1.98
C GLU A 59 -0.73 -1.84 -3.37
N ARG A 60 -1.67 -2.58 -3.97
CA ARG A 60 -1.52 -3.09 -5.35
C ARG A 60 -1.43 -1.97 -6.37
N GLU A 61 -2.31 -0.96 -6.27
CA GLU A 61 -2.24 0.23 -7.14
C GLU A 61 -0.88 0.94 -6.99
N ASN A 62 -0.31 0.98 -5.78
CA ASN A 62 1.00 1.57 -5.53
C ASN A 62 2.13 0.77 -6.19
N GLU A 63 2.12 -0.56 -6.04
CA GLU A 63 3.08 -1.46 -6.68
C GLU A 63 3.06 -1.32 -8.21
N GLU A 64 1.87 -1.32 -8.81
CA GLU A 64 1.71 -1.11 -10.26
C GLU A 64 2.30 0.23 -10.72
N LEU A 65 2.03 1.31 -9.98
CA LEU A 65 2.59 2.63 -10.29
C LEU A 65 4.12 2.69 -10.12
N LEU A 66 4.69 1.96 -9.15
CA LEU A 66 6.13 1.88 -8.97
C LEU A 66 6.80 1.13 -10.13
N ASP A 67 6.20 0.05 -10.60
CA ASP A 67 6.67 -0.70 -11.78
C ASP A 67 6.63 0.18 -13.03
N GLU A 68 5.56 0.95 -13.23
CA GLU A 68 5.47 1.92 -14.35
C GLU A 68 6.56 2.98 -14.28
N LEU A 69 6.83 3.53 -13.09
CA LEU A 69 7.88 4.51 -12.89
C LEU A 69 9.27 3.92 -13.13
N GLU A 70 9.51 2.67 -12.74
CA GLU A 70 10.76 1.98 -13.04
C GLU A 70 10.97 1.85 -14.55
N LEU A 71 9.94 1.43 -15.29
CA LEU A 71 9.99 1.32 -16.75
C LEU A 71 10.29 2.66 -17.42
N ILE A 72 9.65 3.75 -16.97
CA ILE A 72 9.93 5.10 -17.47
C ILE A 72 11.37 5.49 -17.18
N GLY A 73 11.87 5.23 -15.97
CA GLY A 73 13.27 5.50 -15.60
C GLY A 73 14.27 4.76 -16.48
N ILE A 74 14.02 3.48 -16.74
CA ILE A 74 14.85 2.66 -17.65
C ILE A 74 14.82 3.23 -19.07
N ALA A 75 13.64 3.59 -19.59
CA ALA A 75 13.50 4.16 -20.93
C ALA A 75 14.26 5.49 -21.07
N LEU A 76 14.12 6.40 -20.11
CA LEU A 76 14.84 7.68 -20.10
C LEU A 76 16.36 7.50 -20.06
N LEU A 77 16.85 6.56 -19.24
CA LEU A 77 18.27 6.22 -19.21
C LEU A 77 18.76 5.62 -20.53
N ALA A 78 17.94 4.79 -21.18
CA ALA A 78 18.25 4.23 -22.49
C ALA A 78 18.32 5.34 -23.56
N GLU A 79 17.36 6.26 -23.58
CA GLU A 79 17.34 7.41 -24.47
C GLU A 79 18.57 8.32 -24.27
N GLU A 80 18.90 8.66 -23.02
CA GLU A 80 20.09 9.45 -22.70
C GLU A 80 21.36 8.77 -23.21
N ARG A 81 21.48 7.45 -23.01
CA ARG A 81 22.64 6.67 -23.42
C ARG A 81 22.74 6.52 -24.94
N LEU A 82 21.63 6.32 -25.64
CA LEU A 82 21.59 6.19 -27.09
C LEU A 82 21.74 7.54 -27.81
N GLY A 83 21.34 8.64 -27.16
CA GLY A 83 21.50 10.00 -27.68
C GLY A 83 22.95 10.50 -27.66
N ALA A 84 23.82 9.88 -26.85
CA ALA A 84 25.26 10.17 -26.84
C ALA A 84 26.02 9.15 -27.72
N PRO A 85 26.93 9.60 -28.62
CA PRO A 85 27.78 8.67 -29.35
C PRO A 85 28.70 7.96 -28.36
N THR A 86 28.40 6.70 -28.06
CA THR A 86 29.21 5.88 -27.17
C THR A 86 30.40 5.34 -27.98
N PRO A 87 31.66 5.67 -27.64
CA PRO A 87 32.82 5.09 -28.32
C PRO A 87 32.79 3.57 -28.15
N HIS A 88 33.07 2.81 -29.21
CA HIS A 88 33.00 1.34 -29.19
C HIS A 88 33.87 0.71 -28.08
N GLU A 89 34.96 1.36 -27.67
CA GLU A 89 35.85 0.92 -26.59
C GLU A 89 35.20 0.99 -25.18
N GLY A 90 34.09 1.71 -25.02
CA GLY A 90 33.35 1.85 -23.76
C GLY A 90 32.10 0.97 -23.64
N LEU A 91 31.78 0.17 -24.67
CA LEU A 91 30.62 -0.71 -24.66
C LEU A 91 30.93 -1.99 -23.89
N ILE A 92 30.17 -2.25 -22.83
CA ILE A 92 30.23 -3.49 -22.06
C ILE A 92 29.17 -4.44 -22.63
N PRO A 93 29.54 -5.67 -23.07
CA PRO A 93 28.57 -6.66 -23.52
C PRO A 93 27.53 -6.96 -22.44
N VAL A 94 26.28 -7.17 -22.85
CA VAL A 94 25.16 -7.47 -21.93
C VAL A 94 25.48 -8.69 -21.07
N GLU A 95 26.15 -9.69 -21.62
CA GLU A 95 26.55 -10.92 -20.91
C GLU A 95 27.53 -10.63 -19.76
N GLN A 96 28.43 -9.65 -19.92
CA GLN A 96 29.33 -9.21 -18.85
C GLN A 96 28.56 -8.47 -17.76
N LEU A 97 27.62 -7.60 -18.12
CA LEU A 97 26.78 -6.88 -17.15
C LEU A 97 25.91 -7.87 -16.35
N VAL A 98 25.25 -8.79 -17.04
CA VAL A 98 24.38 -9.81 -16.44
C VAL A 98 25.16 -10.67 -15.44
N ARG A 99 26.38 -11.09 -15.78
CA ARG A 99 27.25 -11.83 -14.84
C ARG A 99 27.73 -10.97 -13.68
N LYS A 100 28.17 -9.74 -13.94
CA LYS A 100 28.70 -8.81 -12.92
C LYS A 100 27.67 -8.48 -11.84
N HIS A 101 26.40 -8.38 -12.22
CA HIS A 101 25.31 -8.02 -11.32
C HIS A 101 24.53 -9.23 -10.77
N GLY A 102 25.03 -10.46 -10.99
CA GLY A 102 24.45 -11.67 -10.38
C GLY A 102 23.20 -12.22 -11.09
N PHE A 103 22.88 -11.71 -12.29
CA PHE A 103 21.73 -12.14 -13.08
C PHE A 103 22.06 -13.26 -14.08
N ALA A 104 23.16 -14.01 -13.87
CA ALA A 104 23.66 -15.01 -14.81
C ALA A 104 22.62 -16.05 -15.27
N GLY A 105 21.61 -16.36 -14.44
CA GLY A 105 20.51 -17.27 -14.80
C GLY A 105 19.54 -16.76 -15.89
N LEU A 106 19.65 -15.50 -16.31
CA LEU A 106 18.90 -14.94 -17.45
C LEU A 106 19.60 -15.18 -18.79
N LEU A 107 20.88 -15.57 -18.78
CA LEU A 107 21.57 -16.05 -19.98
C LEU A 107 21.14 -17.50 -20.18
N GLY A 108 20.08 -17.71 -20.96
CA GLY A 108 19.66 -19.06 -21.34
C GLY A 108 20.85 -19.86 -21.87
N GLU A 109 20.95 -21.13 -21.49
CA GLU A 109 21.92 -22.07 -22.08
C GLU A 109 21.66 -22.29 -23.57
#